data_AF-A0A1M5YGA3-F1
#
_entry.id   AF-A0A1M5YGA3-F1
#
_cell.length_a   1.000
_cell.length_b   1.000
_cell.length_c   1.000
_cell.angle_alpha   90.00
_cell.angle_beta   90.00
_cell.angle_gamma   90.00
#
_symmetry.space_group_name_H-M   'P 1'
#
loop_
_entity.id
_entity.type
_entity.pdbx_description
1 polymer ?
#
loop_
_entity_poly.entity_id
_entity_poly.type
_entity_poly.pdbx_seq_one_letter_code
_entity_poly.pdbx_strand_id
1 'polypeptide(L)'
;MKTDMRFCVLNSERHGTCYHELYKGEWDSDSLEFWSDDSLYIHDDTFNKYPKLQKTINLIIPTYDMYNATAVTKVSWEEMGKLIAECDQDTKDFYAEIDEWAKPVLKEYGLFTILGI
;
A
#
# COMPACT_ATOMS: atom_id res chain seq x y z
N MET A 1 11.10 1.94 12.69
CA MET A 1 10.25 3.03 12.17
C MET A 1 10.02 4.03 13.28
N LYS A 2 9.96 5.33 12.95
CA LYS A 2 9.59 6.38 13.91
C LYS A 2 8.10 6.25 14.27
N THR A 3 7.77 6.78 15.45
CA THR A 3 6.65 6.46 16.33
C THR A 3 5.41 7.36 16.17
N ASP A 4 4.93 7.60 14.95
CA ASP A 4 3.53 8.03 14.73
C ASP A 4 3.15 7.84 13.26
N MET A 5 2.57 6.67 12.94
CA MET A 5 1.94 6.43 11.63
C MET A 5 0.53 6.99 11.67
N ARG A 6 0.17 7.83 10.71
CA ARG A 6 -1.13 8.50 10.66
C ARG A 6 -2.14 7.72 9.81
N PHE A 7 -1.69 7.08 8.75
CA PHE A 7 -2.56 6.46 7.74
C PHE A 7 -2.49 4.94 7.76
N CYS A 8 -1.34 4.42 8.14
CA CYS A 8 -0.99 3.02 8.17
C CYS A 8 -0.85 2.51 9.60
N VAL A 9 -0.95 1.20 9.77
CA VAL A 9 -0.75 0.51 11.04
C VAL A 9 0.05 -0.76 10.82
N LEU A 10 0.74 -1.25 11.86
CA LEU A 10 1.32 -2.59 11.88
C LEU A 10 0.24 -3.63 12.16
N ASN A 11 0.53 -4.91 11.91
CA ASN A 11 -0.43 -6.00 12.18
C ASN A 11 -0.91 -6.00 13.65
N SER A 12 0.01 -5.76 14.59
CA SER A 12 -0.27 -5.70 16.02
C SER A 12 -1.17 -4.54 16.46
N GLU A 13 -1.34 -3.52 15.60
CA GLU A 13 -2.10 -2.30 15.85
C GLU A 13 -3.46 -2.30 15.14
N ARG A 14 -3.76 -3.33 14.35
CA ARG A 14 -5.04 -3.45 13.65
C ARG A 14 -6.19 -3.67 14.62
N HIS A 15 -7.35 -3.18 14.21
CA HIS A 15 -8.63 -3.40 14.86
C HIS A 15 -9.67 -3.73 13.80
N GLY A 16 -10.28 -4.91 13.89
CA GLY A 16 -11.20 -5.42 12.87
C GLY A 16 -10.47 -6.14 11.74
N THR A 17 -11.16 -6.33 10.61
CA THR A 17 -10.68 -7.17 9.50
C THR A 17 -10.70 -6.49 8.15
N CYS A 18 -11.06 -5.21 8.03
CA CYS A 18 -11.21 -4.54 6.73
C CYS A 18 -10.01 -3.62 6.43
N TYR A 19 -9.07 -4.12 5.62
CA TYR A 19 -7.79 -3.48 5.37
C TYR A 19 -7.31 -3.69 3.93
N HIS A 20 -6.43 -2.80 3.49
CA HIS A 20 -5.51 -3.04 2.38
C HIS A 20 -4.16 -3.44 2.99
N GLU A 21 -3.78 -4.70 2.84
CA GLU A 21 -2.48 -5.21 3.26
C GLU A 21 -1.45 -4.97 2.16
N LEU A 22 -0.34 -4.30 2.52
CA LEU A 22 0.85 -4.19 1.69
C LEU A 22 1.79 -5.34 2.06
N TYR A 23 1.72 -6.41 1.29
CA TYR A 23 2.47 -7.65 1.47
C TYR A 23 3.84 -7.55 0.78
N LYS A 24 4.91 -8.00 1.44
CA LYS A 24 6.26 -7.98 0.88
C LYS A 24 6.40 -8.99 -0.27
N GLY A 25 6.82 -8.52 -1.45
CA GLY A 25 7.01 -9.40 -2.60
C GLY A 25 5.70 -9.86 -3.24
N GLU A 26 5.81 -10.91 -4.05
CA GLU A 26 4.68 -11.52 -4.76
C GLU A 26 3.88 -12.39 -3.81
N TRP A 27 2.57 -12.23 -3.83
CA TRP A 27 1.67 -13.01 -2.99
C TRP A 27 1.20 -14.26 -3.74
N ASP A 28 1.36 -15.42 -3.10
CA ASP A 28 0.93 -16.70 -3.64
C ASP A 28 -0.54 -16.97 -3.31
N SER A 29 -1.40 -16.94 -4.33
CA SER A 29 -2.83 -17.18 -4.19
C SER A 29 -3.20 -18.58 -3.75
N ASP A 30 -2.30 -19.56 -3.89
CA ASP A 30 -2.55 -20.93 -3.43
C ASP A 30 -2.30 -21.08 -1.93
N SER A 31 -1.45 -20.23 -1.35
CA SER A 31 -1.10 -20.24 0.08
C SER A 31 -2.17 -19.60 0.97
N LEU A 32 -2.92 -18.62 0.43
CA LEU A 32 -3.92 -17.83 1.15
C LEU A 32 -3.40 -17.22 2.47
N GLU A 33 -2.11 -16.89 2.54
CA GLU A 33 -1.51 -16.28 3.72
C GLU A 33 -1.79 -14.77 3.75
N PHE A 34 -2.55 -14.33 4.74
CA PHE A 34 -2.85 -12.91 5.00
C PHE A 34 -2.38 -12.54 6.40
N TRP A 35 -2.40 -11.24 6.69
CA TRP A 35 -2.09 -10.71 8.02
C TRP A 35 -0.65 -10.96 8.46
N SER A 36 0.32 -10.81 7.54
CA SER A 36 1.74 -10.92 7.86
C SER A 36 2.22 -9.80 8.79
N ASP A 37 3.01 -10.14 9.82
CA ASP A 37 3.61 -9.16 10.74
C ASP A 37 4.63 -8.24 10.04
N ASP A 38 5.10 -8.64 8.87
CA ASP A 38 6.02 -7.88 8.03
C ASP A 38 5.32 -6.88 7.10
N SER A 39 3.99 -6.98 6.96
CA SER A 39 3.18 -6.12 6.12
C SER A 39 2.87 -4.78 6.77
N LEU A 40 2.50 -3.82 5.93
CA LEU A 40 1.91 -2.54 6.34
C LEU A 40 0.42 -2.53 6.01
N TYR A 41 -0.42 -1.96 6.86
CA TYR A 41 -1.87 -2.04 6.68
C TYR A 41 -2.51 -0.67 6.61
N ILE A 42 -3.47 -0.52 5.73
CA ILE A 42 -4.29 0.69 5.59
C ILE A 42 -5.74 0.29 5.86
N HIS A 43 -6.38 0.87 6.87
CA HIS A 43 -7.80 0.59 7.12
C HIS A 43 -8.65 1.10 5.94
N ASP A 44 -9.67 0.36 5.52
CA ASP A 44 -10.46 0.69 4.33
C ASP A 44 -11.12 2.07 4.41
N ASP A 45 -11.72 2.44 5.56
CA ASP A 45 -12.24 3.79 5.80
C ASP A 45 -11.19 4.90 5.65
N THR A 46 -9.92 4.62 5.98
CA THR A 46 -8.83 5.58 5.74
C THR A 46 -8.56 5.66 4.26
N PHE A 47 -8.37 4.53 3.58
CA PHE A 47 -8.10 4.50 2.14
C PHE A 47 -9.18 5.20 1.31
N ASN A 48 -10.46 5.01 1.66
CA ASN A 48 -11.63 5.62 1.01
C ASN A 48 -11.71 7.15 1.15
N LYS A 49 -11.00 7.74 2.11
CA LYS A 49 -10.90 9.20 2.25
C LYS A 49 -9.91 9.85 1.27
N TYR A 50 -9.09 9.05 0.56
CA TYR A 50 -8.04 9.54 -0.35
C TYR A 50 -8.28 9.14 -1.81
N PRO A 51 -9.34 9.65 -2.46
CA PRO A 51 -9.68 9.27 -3.84
C PRO A 51 -8.61 9.65 -4.87
N LYS A 52 -7.72 10.62 -4.57
CA LYS A 52 -6.60 10.96 -5.46
C LYS A 52 -5.53 9.87 -5.45
N LEU A 53 -5.23 9.29 -4.29
CA LEU A 53 -4.32 8.14 -4.18
C LEU A 53 -4.87 6.95 -4.98
N GLN A 54 -6.15 6.63 -4.78
CA GLN A 54 -6.81 5.54 -5.52
C GLN A 54 -6.83 5.76 -7.03
N LYS A 55 -7.11 6.99 -7.49
CA LYS A 55 -7.06 7.34 -8.91
C LYS A 55 -5.66 7.19 -9.48
N THR A 56 -4.63 7.60 -8.74
CA THR A 56 -3.24 7.43 -9.16
C THR A 56 -2.86 5.95 -9.28
N ILE A 57 -3.28 5.12 -8.31
CA ILE A 57 -3.06 3.66 -8.38
C ILE A 57 -3.73 3.08 -9.63
N ASN A 58 -5.01 3.37 -9.87
CA ASN A 58 -5.75 2.88 -11.05
C ASN A 58 -5.16 3.39 -12.37
N LEU A 59 -4.60 4.61 -12.40
CA LEU A 59 -4.00 5.17 -13.59
C LEU A 59 -2.69 4.45 -13.96
N ILE A 60 -1.85 4.14 -12.96
CA ILE A 60 -0.56 3.49 -13.15
C ILE A 60 -0.69 1.96 -13.27
N ILE A 61 -1.65 1.38 -12.57
CA ILE A 61 -1.95 -0.05 -12.58
C ILE A 61 -3.42 -0.21 -12.99
N PRO A 62 -3.75 -0.21 -14.29
CA PRO A 62 -5.14 -0.32 -14.77
C PRO A 62 -5.84 -1.62 -14.39
N THR A 63 -5.07 -2.64 -13.99
CA THR A 63 -5.57 -3.93 -13.48
C THR A 63 -5.77 -3.93 -11.97
N TYR A 64 -5.55 -2.81 -11.28
CA TYR A 64 -5.78 -2.70 -9.85
C TYR A 64 -7.24 -3.02 -9.52
N ASP A 65 -7.42 -3.92 -8.57
CA ASP A 65 -8.71 -4.28 -8.02
C ASP A 65 -8.60 -4.23 -6.50
N MET A 66 -9.45 -3.42 -5.88
CA MET A 66 -9.45 -3.20 -4.43
C MET A 66 -9.89 -4.42 -3.62
N TYR A 67 -10.40 -5.47 -4.27
CA TYR A 67 -10.84 -6.73 -3.65
C TYR A 67 -9.95 -7.92 -4.01
N ASN A 68 -8.89 -7.71 -4.78
CA ASN A 68 -7.98 -8.77 -5.23
C ASN A 68 -6.51 -8.38 -5.03
N ALA A 69 -5.62 -9.33 -5.26
CA ALA A 69 -4.18 -9.08 -5.21
C ALA A 69 -3.71 -8.22 -6.39
N THR A 70 -2.98 -7.15 -6.10
CA THR A 70 -2.34 -6.30 -7.13
C THR A 70 -0.85 -6.14 -6.86
N ALA A 71 -0.01 -6.62 -7.77
CA ALA A 71 1.43 -6.41 -7.71
C ALA A 71 1.80 -4.96 -8.05
N VAL A 72 2.59 -4.34 -7.18
CA VAL A 72 3.14 -2.99 -7.34
C VAL A 72 4.64 -3.10 -7.52
N THR A 73 5.10 -2.91 -8.76
CA THR A 73 6.52 -2.92 -9.08
C THR A 73 7.19 -1.62 -8.65
N LYS A 74 8.52 -1.64 -8.54
CA LYS A 74 9.31 -0.43 -8.31
C LYS A 74 9.01 0.68 -9.34
N VAL A 75 8.89 0.33 -10.62
CA VAL A 75 8.61 1.29 -11.70
C VAL A 75 7.25 1.94 -11.48
N SER A 76 6.21 1.13 -11.23
CA SER A 76 4.87 1.62 -10.95
C SER A 76 4.86 2.54 -9.72
N TRP A 77 5.55 2.15 -8.64
CA TRP A 77 5.62 2.95 -7.41
C TRP A 77 6.30 4.32 -7.63
N GLU A 78 7.40 4.36 -8.39
CA GLU A 78 8.10 5.60 -8.73
C GLU A 78 7.25 6.51 -9.65
N GLU A 79 6.47 5.94 -10.56
CA GLU A 79 5.52 6.70 -11.39
C GLU A 79 4.37 7.27 -10.58
N MET A 80 3.82 6.51 -9.62
CA MET A 80 2.82 7.03 -8.68
C MET A 80 3.37 8.21 -7.89
N GLY A 81 4.60 8.13 -7.40
CA GLY A 81 5.26 9.21 -6.66
C GLY A 81 5.35 10.53 -7.44
N LYS A 82 5.62 10.46 -8.76
CA LYS A 82 5.64 11.64 -9.63
C LYS A 82 4.27 12.31 -9.74
N LEU A 83 3.19 11.52 -9.83
CA LEU A 83 1.83 12.06 -9.91
C LEU A 83 1.35 12.60 -8.55
N ILE A 84 1.73 11.95 -7.45
CA ILE A 84 1.39 12.37 -6.09
C ILE A 84 2.10 13.66 -5.70
N ALA A 85 3.28 13.94 -6.26
CA ALA A 85 3.99 15.21 -6.06
C ALA A 85 3.14 16.44 -6.43
N GLU A 86 2.16 16.30 -7.32
CA GLU A 86 1.23 17.34 -7.76
C GLU A 86 -0.11 17.35 -6.97
N CYS A 87 -0.28 16.45 -6.00
CA CYS A 87 -1.49 16.38 -5.17
C CYS A 87 -1.46 17.35 -3.98
N ASP A 88 -2.49 17.30 -3.12
CA ASP A 88 -2.48 17.99 -1.82
C ASP A 88 -1.47 17.36 -0.86
N GLN A 89 -1.11 18.12 0.18
CA GLN A 89 -0.10 17.69 1.16
C GLN A 89 -0.49 16.39 1.87
N ASP A 90 -1.78 16.21 2.17
CA ASP A 90 -2.27 15.04 2.90
C ASP A 90 -2.06 13.75 2.12
N THR A 91 -2.32 13.79 0.81
CA THR A 91 -2.04 12.67 -0.11
C THR A 91 -0.54 12.40 -0.22
N LYS A 92 0.31 13.44 -0.18
CA LYS A 92 1.78 13.28 -0.20
C LYS A 92 2.30 12.64 1.08
N ASP A 93 1.77 13.06 2.22
CA ASP A 93 2.15 12.51 3.52
C ASP A 93 1.76 11.03 3.62
N PHE A 94 0.57 10.67 3.11
CA PHE A 94 0.14 9.27 3.05
C PHE A 94 1.07 8.43 2.16
N TYR A 95 1.38 8.90 0.95
CA TYR A 95 2.36 8.20 0.11
C TYR A 95 3.73 8.08 0.78
N ALA A 96 4.21 9.16 1.41
CA ALA A 96 5.51 9.17 2.08
C ALA A 96 5.58 8.14 3.23
N GLU A 97 4.50 8.01 4.00
CA GLU A 97 4.39 7.01 5.07
C GLU A 97 4.49 5.58 4.52
N ILE A 98 3.79 5.27 3.44
CA ILE A 98 3.92 3.97 2.76
C ILE A 98 5.33 3.81 2.18
N ASP A 99 5.89 4.86 1.58
CA ASP A 99 7.18 4.85 0.90
C ASP A 99 8.35 4.59 1.86
N GLU A 100 8.25 4.98 3.14
CA GLU A 100 9.22 4.59 4.17
C GLU A 100 9.30 3.06 4.35
N TRP A 101 8.16 2.36 4.27
CA TRP A 101 8.10 0.89 4.30
C TRP A 101 8.42 0.29 2.93
N ALA A 102 7.92 0.87 1.83
CA ALA A 102 8.03 0.31 0.49
C ALA A 102 9.47 0.35 -0.04
N LYS A 103 10.27 1.38 0.27
CA LYS A 103 11.66 1.50 -0.20
C LYS A 103 12.53 0.27 0.08
N PRO A 104 12.67 -0.21 1.34
CA PRO A 104 13.44 -1.41 1.61
C PRO A 104 12.82 -2.65 0.96
N VAL A 105 11.49 -2.76 0.93
CA VAL A 105 10.79 -3.91 0.31
C VAL A 105 11.04 -3.96 -1.20
N LEU A 106 10.85 -2.86 -1.91
CA LEU A 106 11.12 -2.76 -3.34
C LEU A 106 12.60 -2.98 -3.68
N LYS A 107 13.52 -2.63 -2.76
CA LYS A 107 14.95 -2.90 -2.92
C LYS A 107 15.26 -4.40 -2.81
N GLU A 108 14.60 -5.11 -1.90
CA GLU A 108 14.84 -6.52 -1.61
C GLU A 108 14.09 -7.46 -2.56
N TYR A 109 12.81 -7.20 -2.78
CA TYR A 109 11.89 -8.08 -3.52
C TYR A 109 11.58 -7.58 -4.94
N GLY A 110 11.85 -6.31 -5.26
CA GLY A 110 11.52 -5.70 -6.56
C GLY A 110 10.06 -5.26 -6.72
N LEU A 111 9.16 -5.81 -5.89
CA LEU A 111 7.73 -5.49 -5.84
C LEU A 111 7.16 -5.71 -4.43
N PHE A 112 5.96 -5.20 -4.20
CA PHE A 112 5.08 -5.61 -3.10
C PHE A 112 3.67 -5.86 -3.66
N THR A 113 2.82 -6.56 -2.92
CA THR A 113 1.44 -6.83 -3.34
C THR A 113 0.46 -6.09 -2.45
N ILE A 114 -0.52 -5.40 -3.04
CA ILE A 114 -1.68 -4.88 -2.32
C ILE A 114 -2.74 -5.98 -2.28
N LEU A 115 -3.21 -6.35 -1.09
CA LEU A 115 -4.31 -7.30 -0.88
C LEU A 115 -5.48 -6.58 -0.20
N GLY A 116 -6.66 -6.58 -0.83
CA GLY A 116 -7.90 -6.15 -0.18
C GLY A 116 -8.49 -7.28 0.65
N ILE A 117 -8.63 -7.08 1.97
CA ILE A 117 -9.05 -8.11 2.95
C ILE A 117 -10.07 -7.58 3.97
#